data_AF-A0A158EQW8-F1
#
_entry.id   AF-A0A158EQW8-F1
#
_cell.length_a   1.000
_cell.length_b   1.000
_cell.length_c   1.000
_cell.angle_alpha   90.00
_cell.angle_beta   90.00
_cell.angle_gamma   90.00
#
_symmetry.space_group_name_H-M   'P 1'
#
loop_
_entity.id
_entity.type
_entity.pdbx_description
1 polymer ?
#
loop_
_entity_poly.entity_id
_entity_poly.type
_entity_poly.pdbx_seq_one_letter_code
_entity_poly.pdbx_strand_id
1 'polypeptide(L)'
;MVKPPKNILLLSISAGAGHTRAAEAVRAFAAIHPTGIEATHLDVMDFVPPTFRKIYTDFYLALVSSQPALWSYLYQRTDEADPAALSQKLRRAVERLNCRALLAEIARCRPDAIICTHFLPAEILSREIRKARLDIPVWV
;
A
#
# COMPACT_ATOMS: atom_id res chain seq x y z
N MET A 1 22.77 -12.97 -24.05
CA MET A 1 21.78 -13.65 -23.17
C MET A 1 20.70 -12.65 -22.84
N VAL A 2 19.44 -12.91 -23.20
CA VAL A 2 18.31 -12.05 -22.84
C VAL A 2 18.01 -12.30 -21.35
N LYS A 3 18.04 -11.24 -20.53
CA LYS A 3 17.68 -11.32 -19.11
C LYS A 3 16.21 -11.72 -19.00
N PRO A 4 15.82 -12.66 -18.12
CA PRO A 4 14.41 -13.04 -17.97
C PRO A 4 13.58 -11.81 -17.59
N PRO A 5 12.30 -11.75 -18.04
CA PRO A 5 11.43 -10.62 -17.77
C PRO A 5 11.26 -10.45 -16.26
N LYS A 6 11.20 -9.20 -15.82
CA LYS A 6 11.04 -8.86 -14.41
C LYS A 6 9.56 -8.81 -14.05
N ASN A 7 9.18 -9.48 -12.96
CA ASN A 7 7.82 -9.48 -12.44
C ASN A 7 7.69 -8.48 -11.30
N ILE A 8 6.90 -7.43 -11.52
CA ILE A 8 6.69 -6.32 -10.59
C ILE A 8 5.26 -6.37 -10.06
N LEU A 9 5.12 -6.40 -8.75
CA LEU A 9 3.82 -6.28 -8.10
C LEU A 9 3.59 -4.82 -7.67
N LEU A 10 2.52 -4.23 -8.18
CA LEU A 10 2.09 -2.89 -7.82
C LEU A 10 0.99 -3.02 -6.77
N LEU A 11 1.16 -2.35 -5.64
CA LEU A 11 0.15 -2.30 -4.57
C LEU A 11 -0.36 -0.88 -4.41
N SER A 12 -1.67 -0.71 -4.54
CA SER A 12 -2.36 0.53 -4.18
C SER A 12 -3.49 0.25 -3.21
N ILE A 13 -4.29 1.28 -2.96
CA ILE A 13 -5.62 1.12 -2.38
C ILE A 13 -6.61 1.98 -3.17
N SER A 14 -7.85 1.51 -3.33
CA SER A 14 -8.94 2.29 -3.97
C SER A 14 -9.45 3.41 -3.07
N ALA A 15 -8.55 4.31 -2.72
CA ALA A 15 -8.71 5.33 -1.72
C ALA A 15 -8.52 6.70 -2.37
N GLY A 16 -9.44 7.06 -3.27
CA GLY A 16 -9.26 8.15 -4.22
C GLY A 16 -8.44 7.70 -5.43
N ALA A 17 -8.87 8.11 -6.63
CA ALA A 17 -8.37 7.53 -7.89
C ALA A 17 -6.86 7.75 -8.16
N GLY A 18 -6.18 8.66 -7.44
CA GLY A 18 -4.79 9.05 -7.71
C GLY A 18 -3.80 7.87 -7.61
N HIS A 19 -3.88 7.09 -6.53
CA HIS A 19 -2.92 6.01 -6.27
C HIS A 19 -3.12 4.81 -7.21
N THR A 20 -4.37 4.46 -7.48
CA THR A 20 -4.72 3.46 -8.50
C THR A 20 -4.25 3.91 -9.89
N ARG A 21 -4.48 5.18 -10.27
CA ARG A 21 -4.00 5.72 -11.54
C ARG A 21 -2.48 5.73 -11.65
N ALA A 22 -1.78 6.04 -10.56
CA ALA A 22 -0.31 5.96 -10.53
C ALA A 22 0.17 4.52 -10.77
N ALA A 23 -0.46 3.53 -10.13
CA ALA A 23 -0.11 2.12 -10.34
C ALA A 23 -0.39 1.70 -11.79
N GLU A 24 -1.56 2.05 -12.33
CA GLU A 24 -1.90 1.74 -13.72
C GLU A 24 -0.97 2.42 -14.73
N ALA A 25 -0.49 3.65 -14.46
CA ALA A 25 0.49 4.33 -15.29
C ALA A 25 1.82 3.56 -15.34
N VAL A 26 2.32 3.08 -14.19
CA VAL A 26 3.52 2.24 -14.12
C VAL A 26 3.30 0.92 -14.85
N ARG A 27 2.12 0.30 -14.69
CA ARG A 27 1.75 -0.94 -15.39
C ARG A 27 1.73 -0.76 -16.91
N ALA A 28 1.14 0.34 -17.39
CA ALA A 28 1.08 0.66 -18.81
C ALA A 28 2.49 0.90 -19.40
N PHE A 29 3.37 1.59 -18.66
CA PHE A 29 4.76 1.77 -19.08
C PHE A 29 5.52 0.43 -19.13
N ALA A 30 5.35 -0.44 -18.13
CA ALA A 30 5.96 -1.77 -18.11
C ALA A 30 5.59 -2.61 -19.35
N ALA A 31 4.32 -2.55 -19.78
CA ALA A 31 3.82 -3.29 -20.93
C ALA A 31 4.46 -2.89 -22.27
N ILE A 32 4.93 -1.65 -22.41
CA ILE A 32 5.61 -1.15 -23.62
C ILE A 32 7.14 -1.15 -23.50
N HIS A 33 7.69 -1.55 -22.34
CA HIS A 33 9.11 -1.46 -22.08
C HIS A 33 9.88 -2.54 -22.85
N PRO A 34 10.95 -2.20 -23.60
CA PRO A 34 11.63 -3.12 -24.51
C PRO A 34 12.36 -4.28 -23.80
N THR A 35 12.55 -4.20 -22.49
CA THR A 35 13.21 -5.26 -21.71
C THR A 35 12.27 -6.38 -21.25
N GLY A 36 10.96 -6.28 -21.51
CA GLY A 36 9.95 -7.24 -21.05
C GLY A 36 9.75 -7.18 -19.53
N ILE A 37 8.80 -6.38 -19.07
CA ILE A 37 8.42 -6.27 -17.66
C ILE A 37 6.97 -6.73 -17.52
N GLU A 38 6.74 -7.72 -16.67
CA GLU A 38 5.39 -8.13 -16.27
C GLU A 38 5.01 -7.33 -15.03
N ALA A 39 3.91 -6.58 -15.10
CA ALA A 39 3.43 -5.78 -13.99
C ALA A 39 1.98 -6.15 -13.65
N THR A 40 1.77 -6.58 -12.40
CA THR A 40 0.44 -6.89 -11.86
C THR A 40 0.07 -5.84 -10.83
N HIS A 41 -1.15 -5.32 -10.87
CA HIS A 41 -1.65 -4.36 -9.89
C HIS A 41 -2.73 -5.00 -9.01
N LEU A 42 -2.58 -4.87 -7.69
CA LEU A 42 -3.54 -5.31 -6.70
C LEU A 42 -3.98 -4.15 -5.81
N ASP A 43 -5.27 -4.12 -5.47
CA ASP A 43 -5.80 -3.29 -4.40
C ASP A 43 -5.69 -4.05 -3.07
N VAL A 44 -4.91 -3.51 -2.13
CA VAL A 44 -4.75 -4.12 -0.80
C VAL A 44 -6.07 -4.23 -0.04
N MET A 45 -7.05 -3.37 -0.35
CA MET A 45 -8.38 -3.40 0.29
C MET A 45 -9.17 -4.68 -0.03
N ASP A 46 -8.80 -5.43 -1.06
CA ASP A 46 -9.41 -6.73 -1.40
C ASP A 46 -8.89 -7.87 -0.52
N PHE A 47 -7.81 -7.65 0.23
CA PHE A 47 -7.11 -8.67 1.01
C PHE A 47 -7.11 -8.40 2.53
N VAL A 48 -7.80 -7.34 2.96
CA VAL A 48 -7.96 -6.97 4.37
C VAL A 48 -9.38 -7.30 4.86
N PRO A 49 -9.60 -7.43 6.18
CA PRO A 49 -10.93 -7.66 6.72
C PRO A 49 -11.93 -6.58 6.27
N PRO A 50 -13.19 -6.94 5.92
CA PRO A 50 -14.21 -5.98 5.48
C PRO A 50 -14.45 -4.84 6.47
N THR A 51 -14.30 -5.09 7.77
CA THR A 51 -14.41 -4.06 8.81
C THR A 51 -13.32 -3.01 8.70
N PHE A 52 -12.07 -3.44 8.46
CA PHE A 52 -10.95 -2.52 8.24
C PHE A 52 -11.16 -1.73 6.95
N ARG A 53 -11.60 -2.42 5.87
CA ARG A 53 -11.96 -1.74 4.62
C ARG A 53 -12.98 -0.65 4.85
N LYS A 54 -14.06 -0.96 5.55
CA LYS A 54 -15.12 -0.01 5.87
C LYS A 54 -14.61 1.18 6.69
N ILE A 55 -13.83 0.95 7.75
CA ILE A 55 -13.28 2.04 8.58
C ILE A 55 -12.36 2.94 7.76
N TYR A 56 -11.46 2.34 6.98
CA TYR A 56 -10.51 3.11 6.19
C TYR A 56 -11.22 3.89 5.07
N THR A 57 -12.14 3.25 4.34
CA THR A 57 -12.86 3.87 3.24
C THR A 57 -13.88 4.89 3.70
N ASP A 58 -14.70 4.59 4.71
CA ASP A 58 -15.81 5.45 5.12
C ASP A 58 -15.36 6.59 6.02
N PHE A 59 -14.37 6.36 6.90
CA PHE A 59 -13.97 7.35 7.91
C PHE A 59 -12.70 8.09 7.52
N TYR A 60 -11.60 7.38 7.29
CA TYR A 60 -10.30 8.02 7.01
C TYR A 60 -10.32 8.77 5.68
N LEU A 61 -10.79 8.13 4.60
CA LEU A 61 -10.82 8.80 3.31
C LEU A 61 -11.79 9.96 3.27
N ALA A 62 -13.02 9.77 3.78
CA ALA A 62 -13.98 10.85 3.83
C ALA A 62 -13.40 12.06 4.57
N LEU A 63 -12.70 11.85 5.69
CA LEU A 63 -12.05 12.91 6.43
C LEU A 63 -10.98 13.65 5.59
N VAL A 64 -10.06 12.91 4.97
CA VAL A 64 -8.95 13.49 4.19
C VAL A 64 -9.45 14.15 2.90
N SER A 65 -10.44 13.57 2.21
CA SER A 65 -10.90 14.03 0.91
C SER A 65 -11.98 15.12 0.97
N SER A 66 -12.86 15.07 1.96
CA SER A 66 -14.02 15.99 2.03
C SER A 66 -13.85 17.11 3.05
N GLN A 67 -12.98 16.94 4.05
CA GLN A 67 -12.75 17.94 5.09
C GLN A 67 -11.26 18.26 5.26
N PRO A 68 -10.58 18.78 4.21
CA PRO A 68 -9.16 19.07 4.28
C PRO A 68 -8.80 20.07 5.39
N ALA A 69 -9.70 21.00 5.76
CA ALA A 69 -9.50 21.89 6.91
C ALA A 69 -9.54 21.15 8.26
N LEU A 70 -10.48 20.22 8.44
CA LEU A 70 -10.54 19.38 9.65
C LEU A 70 -9.34 18.44 9.70
N TRP A 71 -8.95 17.86 8.57
CA TRP A 71 -7.73 17.07 8.46
C TRP A 71 -6.50 17.90 8.84
N SER A 72 -6.35 19.12 8.28
CA SER A 72 -5.23 20.01 8.60
C SER A 72 -5.19 20.39 10.08
N TYR A 73 -6.34 20.71 10.68
CA TYR A 73 -6.45 21.00 12.11
C TYR A 73 -6.10 19.79 12.99
N LEU A 74 -6.63 18.60 12.64
CA LEU A 74 -6.29 17.37 13.35
C LEU A 74 -4.79 17.09 13.23
N TYR A 75 -4.24 17.24 12.02
CA TYR A 75 -2.82 17.04 11.76
C TYR A 75 -1.98 17.99 12.61
N GLN A 76 -2.25 19.29 12.58
CA GLN A 76 -1.56 20.31 13.40
C GLN A 76 -1.66 20.04 14.90
N ARG A 77 -2.84 19.68 15.40
CA ARG A 77 -3.03 19.31 16.82
C ARG A 77 -2.30 18.02 17.19
N THR A 78 -2.18 17.08 16.26
CA THR A 78 -1.37 15.87 16.45
C THR A 78 0.11 16.05 16.18
N ASP A 79 0.51 17.18 15.59
CA ASP A 79 1.89 17.60 15.35
C ASP A 79 2.44 18.37 16.56
N GLU A 80 1.57 19.10 17.28
CA GLU A 80 1.83 19.63 18.63
C GLU A 80 1.85 18.51 19.70
N ALA A 81 1.10 17.43 19.47
CA ALA A 81 1.33 16.16 20.16
C ALA A 81 2.54 15.45 19.52
N ASP A 82 3.22 14.54 20.23
CA ASP A 82 4.33 13.77 19.64
C ASP A 82 3.88 13.13 18.30
N PRO A 83 4.47 13.47 17.14
CA PRO A 83 4.13 12.87 15.84
C PRO A 83 4.28 11.33 15.86
N ALA A 84 5.06 10.81 16.80
CA ALA A 84 5.14 9.39 17.09
C ALA A 84 3.79 8.80 17.55
N ALA A 85 2.91 9.57 18.19
CA ALA A 85 1.65 9.06 18.74
C ALA A 85 0.65 8.64 17.65
N LEU A 86 0.47 9.43 16.59
CA LEU A 86 -0.43 9.08 15.49
C LEU A 86 0.16 7.95 14.63
N SER A 87 1.45 8.05 14.28
CA SER A 87 2.16 7.00 13.56
C SER A 87 2.21 5.69 14.35
N GLN A 88 2.39 5.73 15.68
CA GLN A 88 2.28 4.55 16.54
C GLN A 88 0.86 4.00 16.58
N LYS A 89 -0.19 4.84 16.61
CA LYS A 89 -1.58 4.36 16.55
C LYS A 89 -1.85 3.64 15.23
N LEU A 90 -1.44 4.23 14.12
CA LEU A 90 -1.53 3.60 12.80
C LEU A 90 -0.74 2.29 12.76
N ARG A 91 0.51 2.30 13.22
CA ARG A 91 1.36 1.11 13.32
C ARG A 91 0.74 0.02 14.20
N ARG A 92 0.14 0.36 15.34
CA ARG A 92 -0.57 -0.59 16.23
C ARG A 92 -1.82 -1.15 15.56
N ALA A 93 -2.55 -0.34 14.81
CA ALA A 93 -3.70 -0.80 14.03
C ALA A 93 -3.24 -1.77 12.94
N VAL A 94 -2.20 -1.40 12.19
CA VAL A 94 -1.54 -2.26 11.21
C VAL A 94 -1.02 -3.52 11.90
N GLU A 95 -0.41 -3.49 13.07
CA GLU A 95 0.07 -4.66 13.82
C GLU A 95 -1.03 -5.68 14.13
N ARG A 96 -2.26 -5.22 14.35
CA ARG A 96 -3.44 -6.06 14.60
C ARG A 96 -4.14 -6.52 13.32
N LEU A 97 -3.79 -5.96 12.17
CA LEU A 97 -4.39 -6.29 10.89
C LEU A 97 -3.98 -7.70 10.46
N ASN A 98 -4.98 -8.53 10.15
CA ASN A 98 -4.75 -9.83 9.53
C ASN A 98 -4.43 -9.65 8.04
N CYS A 99 -3.18 -9.88 7.65
CA CYS A 99 -2.69 -9.74 6.28
C CYS A 99 -2.38 -11.09 5.62
N ARG A 100 -2.91 -12.20 6.15
CA ARG A 100 -2.62 -13.55 5.62
C ARG A 100 -3.00 -13.70 4.16
N ALA A 101 -4.17 -13.18 3.76
CA ALA A 101 -4.64 -13.24 2.37
C ALA A 101 -3.71 -12.45 1.44
N LEU A 102 -3.31 -11.24 1.85
CA LEU A 102 -2.37 -10.42 1.07
C LEU A 102 -1.02 -11.11 0.89
N LEU A 103 -0.46 -11.66 1.98
CA LEU A 103 0.83 -12.37 1.91
C LEU A 103 0.77 -13.64 1.07
N ALA A 104 -0.33 -14.39 1.16
CA ALA A 104 -0.56 -15.55 0.31
C ALA A 104 -0.60 -15.15 -1.17
N GLU A 105 -1.25 -14.04 -1.49
CA GLU A 105 -1.33 -13.53 -2.85
C GLU A 105 0.02 -13.00 -3.36
N ILE A 106 0.78 -12.28 -2.53
CA ILE A 106 2.16 -11.86 -2.86
C ILE A 106 3.03 -13.08 -3.16
N ALA A 107 2.96 -14.12 -2.32
CA ALA A 107 3.70 -15.36 -2.52
C ALA A 107 3.27 -16.09 -3.81
N ARG A 108 1.97 -16.08 -4.15
CA ARG A 108 1.43 -16.64 -5.39
C ARG A 108 1.95 -15.90 -6.62
N CYS A 109 2.02 -14.57 -6.56
CA CYS A 109 2.52 -13.73 -7.65
C CYS A 109 4.02 -13.90 -7.88
N ARG A 110 4.81 -14.30 -6.87
CA ARG A 110 6.28 -14.44 -6.93
C ARG A 110 6.98 -13.22 -7.58
N PRO A 111 6.74 -11.99 -7.10
CA PRO A 111 7.35 -10.81 -7.70
C PRO A 111 8.85 -10.71 -7.38
N ASP A 112 9.60 -10.14 -8.31
CA ASP A 112 10.99 -9.72 -8.11
C ASP A 112 11.09 -8.47 -7.22
N ALA A 113 10.07 -7.61 -7.27
CA ALA A 113 9.97 -6.39 -6.47
C ALA A 113 8.51 -5.95 -6.32
N ILE A 114 8.23 -5.20 -5.25
CA ILE A 114 6.92 -4.61 -4.98
C ILE A 114 7.03 -3.09 -5.00
N ILE A 115 6.12 -2.41 -5.69
CA ILE A 115 6.02 -0.94 -5.69
C ILE A 115 4.68 -0.55 -5.07
N CYS A 116 4.72 0.22 -3.99
CA CYS A 116 3.54 0.72 -3.31
C CYS A 116 3.27 2.15 -3.77
N THR A 117 2.15 2.38 -4.45
CA THR A 117 1.80 3.76 -4.84
C THR A 117 1.11 4.53 -3.73
N HIS A 118 0.76 3.86 -2.63
CA HIS A 118 0.12 4.44 -1.45
C HIS A 118 0.87 4.02 -0.16
N PHE A 119 0.85 4.86 0.88
CA PHE A 119 1.59 4.64 2.12
C PHE A 119 1.13 3.40 2.92
N LEU A 120 -0.17 3.11 2.95
CA LEU A 120 -0.73 2.00 3.76
C LEU A 120 -0.18 0.62 3.36
N PRO A 121 -0.17 0.20 2.08
CA PRO A 121 0.54 -1.00 1.65
C PRO A 121 2.00 -1.03 2.13
N ALA A 122 2.73 0.07 2.02
CA ALA A 122 4.12 0.16 2.45
C ALA A 122 4.29 -0.08 3.96
N GLU A 123 3.42 0.48 4.79
CA GLU A 123 3.46 0.26 6.25
C GLU A 123 3.15 -1.21 6.61
N ILE A 124 2.18 -1.82 5.91
CA ILE A 124 1.85 -3.25 6.08
C ILE A 124 3.06 -4.12 5.73
N LEU A 125 3.70 -3.88 4.58
CA LEU A 125 4.85 -4.68 4.16
C LEU A 125 6.09 -4.42 5.02
N SER A 126 6.30 -3.18 5.47
CA SER A 126 7.38 -2.83 6.40
C SER A 126 7.27 -3.63 7.71
N ARG A 127 6.04 -3.84 8.22
CA ARG A 127 5.80 -4.74 9.37
C ARG A 127 6.21 -6.20 9.07
N GLU A 128 5.88 -6.72 7.89
CA GLU A 128 6.18 -8.11 7.54
C GLU A 128 7.67 -8.35 7.26
N ILE A 129 8.36 -7.36 6.68
CA ILE A 129 9.82 -7.35 6.54
C ILE A 129 10.48 -7.38 7.93
N ARG A 130 10.04 -6.51 8.86
CA ARG A 130 10.54 -6.52 10.26
C ARG A 130 10.32 -7.85 10.97
N LYS A 131 9.28 -8.60 10.58
CA LYS A 131 8.96 -9.92 11.12
C LYS A 131 9.63 -11.07 10.35
N ALA A 132 10.50 -10.78 9.38
CA ALA A 132 11.17 -11.75 8.51
C ALA A 132 10.19 -12.67 7.76
N ARG A 133 9.00 -12.17 7.41
CA ARG A 133 7.98 -12.90 6.65
C ARG A 133 7.93 -12.51 5.17
N LEU A 134 8.67 -11.47 4.80
CA LEU A 134 8.81 -10.96 3.45
C LEU A 134 10.24 -10.48 3.26
N ASP A 135 10.92 -10.99 2.24
CA ASP A 135 12.30 -10.68 1.85
C ASP A 135 12.39 -9.97 0.49
N ILE A 136 11.25 -9.79 -0.17
CA ILE A 136 11.12 -9.14 -1.48
C ILE A 136 11.38 -7.63 -1.33
N PRO A 137 12.18 -7.00 -2.20
CA PRO A 137 12.39 -5.55 -2.20
C PRO A 137 11.06 -4.78 -2.36
N VAL A 138 10.85 -3.78 -1.49
CA VAL A 138 9.66 -2.91 -1.48
C VAL A 138 10.06 -1.46 -1.71
N TRP A 139 9.35 -0.79 -2.62
CA TRP A 139 9.54 0.61 -3.00
C TRP A 139 8.25 1.41 -2.77
N VAL A 140 8.39 2.73 -2.56
CA VAL A 140 7.30 3.70 -2.38
C VAL A 140 7.54 4.88 -3.30
#